data_AF-A0A6G3XLA7-F1
#
_entry.id   AF-A0A6G3XLA7-F1
#
_cell.length_a   1.000
_cell.length_b   1.000
_cell.length_c   1.000
_cell.angle_alpha   90.00
_cell.angle_beta   90.00
_cell.angle_gamma   90.00
#
_symmetry.space_group_name_H-M   'P 1'
#
loop_
_entity.id
_entity.type
_entity.pdbx_description
1 polymer ?
#
loop_
_entity_poly.entity_id
_entity_poly.type
_entity_poly.pdbx_seq_one_letter_code
_entity_poly.pdbx_strand_id
1 'polypeptide(L)'
;DCLYVCGAFHAASRVDEFGVAGGGSFDVSPRSATTWQYGLIPSSHAAIEAQFGLASGSVSIAATQWAKNLKRTRVQPYRLAGQDGAKKPRTAKKAAPAAPAPPSEAAADRLSGFLRRPPVLDTLDEAELLGWSVDIVRAARRSGYAASTADAIAVFETSILLAGMRDRAKPTPYDFQDAAITCIEKDSVPGRRDVRRLVEIMMGGDRIGRVGYDALPPLARDVHDRLAPLELKLQQRGVQRALLDMNARPELGACSDVLWMLRRLMPHGAARPIMGERKLGERSIQESWDLALGTHQRALIELG
;
A
#
# COMPACT_ATOMS: atom_id res chain seq x y z
N ASP A 1 -24.24 -11.31 -11.09
CA ASP A 1 -23.58 -10.03 -11.43
C ASP A 1 -23.14 -9.31 -10.16
N CYS A 2 -21.85 -9.01 -10.05
CA CYS A 2 -21.28 -8.27 -8.92
C CYS A 2 -20.75 -6.92 -9.42
N LEU A 3 -21.30 -5.84 -8.87
CA LEU A 3 -20.91 -4.47 -9.14
C LEU A 3 -19.61 -4.16 -8.39
N TYR A 4 -18.52 -3.87 -9.11
CA TYR A 4 -17.29 -3.37 -8.51
C TYR A 4 -17.37 -1.85 -8.47
N VAL A 5 -17.85 -1.30 -7.35
CA VAL A 5 -17.79 0.14 -7.11
C VAL A 5 -16.43 0.46 -6.50
N CYS A 6 -15.53 1.02 -7.28
CA CYS A 6 -14.34 1.67 -6.75
C CYS A 6 -14.78 3.00 -6.14
N GLY A 7 -14.55 3.20 -4.84
CA GLY A 7 -14.88 4.47 -4.14
C GLY A 7 -14.22 5.71 -4.77
N ALA A 8 -13.20 5.54 -5.61
CA ALA A 8 -12.55 6.64 -6.33
C ALA A 8 -13.42 7.24 -7.46
N PHE A 9 -14.39 6.51 -8.01
CA PHE A 9 -15.24 7.01 -9.11
C PHE A 9 -16.12 8.19 -8.67
N HIS A 10 -16.56 8.18 -7.40
CA HIS A 10 -17.37 9.27 -6.82
C HIS A 10 -16.56 10.55 -6.59
N ALA A 11 -15.23 10.48 -6.50
CA ALA A 11 -14.38 11.66 -6.37
C ALA A 11 -14.08 12.33 -7.73
N ALA A 12 -14.16 11.59 -8.83
CA ALA A 12 -13.75 12.04 -10.17
C ALA A 12 -14.91 12.51 -11.06
N SER A 13 -16.16 12.29 -10.66
CA SER A 13 -17.33 12.57 -11.48
C SER A 13 -18.28 13.52 -10.74
N ARG A 14 -18.78 14.57 -11.42
CA ARG A 14 -19.90 15.36 -10.89
C ARG A 14 -21.16 14.52 -11.03
N VAL A 15 -21.69 14.10 -9.89
CA VAL A 15 -22.91 13.30 -9.78
C VAL A 15 -23.95 14.26 -9.20
N ASP A 16 -25.02 14.52 -9.94
CA ASP A 16 -26.07 15.50 -9.56
C ASP A 16 -26.79 15.09 -8.26
N GLU A 17 -26.65 13.82 -7.88
CA GLU A 17 -27.17 13.21 -6.68
C GLU A 17 -26.30 13.46 -5.42
N PHE A 18 -25.15 14.12 -5.56
CA PHE A 18 -24.25 14.40 -4.43
C PHE A 18 -24.78 15.53 -3.54
N GLY A 19 -25.27 15.17 -2.34
CA GLY A 19 -25.73 16.11 -1.32
C GLY A 19 -27.00 15.64 -0.62
N VAL A 20 -27.39 16.32 0.46
CA VAL A 20 -28.55 15.94 1.29
C VAL A 20 -29.90 16.11 0.59
N ALA A 21 -29.92 16.79 -0.57
CA ALA A 21 -31.11 17.07 -1.37
C ALA A 21 -31.19 16.23 -2.66
N GLY A 22 -30.25 15.32 -2.91
CA GLY A 22 -30.22 14.51 -4.13
C GLY A 22 -31.32 13.45 -4.17
N GLY A 23 -32.29 13.61 -5.07
CA GLY A 23 -33.42 12.68 -5.28
C GLY A 23 -33.37 11.88 -6.58
N GLY A 24 -32.30 12.02 -7.37
CA GLY A 24 -32.16 11.37 -8.68
C GLY A 24 -31.89 9.87 -8.61
N SER A 25 -32.20 9.16 -9.69
CA SER A 25 -31.80 7.77 -9.91
C SER A 25 -30.57 7.73 -10.83
N PHE A 26 -29.46 7.16 -10.36
CA PHE A 26 -28.27 6.95 -11.17
C PHE A 26 -28.49 5.78 -12.13
N ASP A 27 -28.54 6.06 -13.43
CA ASP A 27 -28.67 5.01 -14.45
C ASP A 27 -27.30 4.37 -14.71
N VAL A 28 -27.19 3.06 -14.43
CA VAL A 28 -25.92 2.35 -14.57
C VAL A 28 -25.64 2.16 -16.05
N SER A 29 -24.71 2.96 -16.58
CA SER A 29 -24.32 2.88 -17.98
C SER A 29 -23.81 1.47 -18.34
N PRO A 30 -24.01 1.00 -19.59
CA PRO A 30 -23.39 -0.22 -20.07
C PRO A 30 -21.88 -0.20 -19.84
N ARG A 31 -21.30 -1.38 -19.57
CA ARG A 31 -19.83 -1.51 -19.42
C ARG A 31 -19.14 -0.86 -20.62
N SER A 32 -18.32 0.15 -20.35
CA SER A 32 -17.49 0.76 -21.38
C SER A 32 -16.53 -0.30 -21.94
N ALA A 33 -16.28 -0.28 -23.25
CA ALA A 33 -15.30 -1.18 -23.90
C ALA A 33 -13.85 -0.89 -23.46
N THR A 34 -13.65 0.11 -22.60
CA THR A 34 -12.35 0.40 -22.00
C THR A 34 -11.96 -0.72 -21.04
N THR A 35 -10.91 -1.44 -21.40
CA THR A 35 -10.13 -2.24 -20.45
C THR A 35 -9.67 -1.29 -19.36
N TRP A 36 -9.98 -1.59 -18.10
CA TRP A 36 -9.64 -0.75 -16.95
C TRP A 36 -8.12 -0.55 -16.92
N GLN A 37 -7.68 0.58 -17.45
CA GLN A 37 -6.30 0.98 -17.56
C GLN A 37 -6.03 1.87 -16.35
N TYR A 38 -5.32 1.33 -15.37
CA TYR A 38 -4.65 2.09 -14.31
C TYR A 38 -5.57 2.80 -13.29
N GLY A 39 -6.01 2.04 -12.30
CA GLY A 39 -5.97 2.56 -10.94
C GLY A 39 -4.67 2.06 -10.31
N LEU A 40 -3.74 2.95 -9.97
CA LEU A 40 -2.69 2.63 -9.01
C LEU A 40 -3.45 2.20 -7.75
N ILE A 41 -3.59 0.89 -7.50
CA ILE A 41 -4.16 0.40 -6.25
C ILE A 41 -3.03 0.60 -5.25
N PRO A 42 -3.10 1.62 -4.40
CA PRO A 42 -2.00 1.90 -3.51
C PRO A 42 -1.96 0.73 -2.53
N SER A 43 -0.82 0.07 -2.52
CA SER A 43 -0.69 -1.23 -1.87
C SER A 43 -0.28 -1.11 -0.41
N SER A 44 0.10 0.09 0.03
CA SER A 44 0.20 0.49 1.43
C SER A 44 -0.93 1.46 1.78
N HIS A 45 -1.40 1.40 3.02
CA HIS A 45 -2.41 2.34 3.53
C HIS A 45 -1.91 3.78 3.39
N ALA A 46 -0.61 4.01 3.63
CA ALA A 46 0.03 5.32 3.46
C ALA A 46 -0.04 5.87 2.02
N ALA A 47 0.08 5.00 1.00
CA ALA A 47 -0.05 5.44 -0.39
C ALA A 47 -1.51 5.75 -0.75
N ILE A 48 -2.47 5.04 -0.15
CA ILE A 48 -3.90 5.36 -0.27
C ILE A 48 -4.15 6.73 0.34
N GLU A 49 -3.62 6.95 1.54
CA GLU A 49 -3.79 8.21 2.27
C GLU A 49 -3.21 9.39 1.50
N ALA A 50 -1.99 9.25 0.97
CA ALA A 50 -1.36 10.29 0.16
C ALA A 50 -2.16 10.60 -1.12
N GLN A 51 -2.63 9.57 -1.84
CA GLN A 51 -3.37 9.76 -3.08
C GLN A 51 -4.72 10.46 -2.86
N PHE A 52 -5.41 10.15 -1.77
CA PHE A 52 -6.74 10.68 -1.49
C PHE A 52 -6.73 11.86 -0.49
N GLY A 53 -5.55 12.37 -0.13
CA GLY A 53 -5.42 13.46 0.84
C GLY A 53 -5.96 13.12 2.23
N LEU A 54 -5.95 11.83 2.60
CA LEU A 54 -6.46 11.37 3.88
C LEU A 54 -5.41 11.55 4.98
N ALA A 55 -5.90 11.59 6.21
CA ALA A 55 -5.05 11.55 7.39
C ALA A 55 -4.17 10.29 7.41
N SER A 56 -2.89 10.44 7.75
CA SER A 56 -1.97 9.32 7.95
C SER A 56 -2.57 8.32 8.95
N GLY A 57 -2.57 7.02 8.66
CA GLY A 57 -3.15 5.95 9.47
C GLY A 57 -4.68 5.78 9.37
N SER A 58 -5.41 6.67 8.71
CA SER A 58 -6.88 6.58 8.57
C SER A 58 -7.34 5.30 7.86
N VAL A 59 -6.62 4.84 6.84
CA VAL A 59 -7.01 3.68 6.04
C VAL A 59 -6.78 2.40 6.83
N SER A 60 -5.77 2.35 7.71
CA SER A 60 -5.55 1.20 8.60
C SER A 60 -6.53 1.12 9.76
N ILE A 61 -6.94 2.28 10.31
CA ILE A 61 -8.07 2.32 11.24
C ILE A 61 -9.33 1.78 10.56
N ALA A 62 -9.63 2.25 9.35
CA ALA A 62 -10.76 1.78 8.57
C ALA A 62 -10.67 0.26 8.30
N ALA A 63 -9.48 -0.25 7.95
CA ALA A 63 -9.25 -1.68 7.75
C ALA A 63 -9.45 -2.50 9.03
N THR A 64 -9.01 -1.98 10.18
CA THR A 64 -9.17 -2.63 11.49
C THR A 64 -10.64 -2.64 11.91
N GLN A 65 -11.33 -1.51 11.78
CA GLN A 65 -12.78 -1.40 12.01
C GLN A 65 -13.58 -2.31 11.08
N TRP A 66 -13.21 -2.38 9.81
CA TRP A 66 -13.80 -3.32 8.85
C TRP A 66 -13.64 -4.78 9.32
N ALA A 67 -12.44 -5.18 9.72
CA ALA A 67 -12.18 -6.53 10.22
C ALA A 67 -12.96 -6.84 11.53
N LYS A 68 -13.06 -5.87 12.45
CA LYS A 68 -13.90 -5.98 13.66
C LYS A 68 -15.37 -6.15 13.29
N ASN A 69 -15.86 -5.33 12.36
CA ASN A 69 -17.24 -5.38 11.90
C ASN A 69 -17.58 -6.70 11.22
N LEU A 70 -16.71 -7.23 10.34
CA LEU A 70 -16.89 -8.55 9.74
C LEU A 70 -17.03 -9.65 10.80
N LYS A 71 -16.22 -9.61 11.86
CA LYS A 71 -16.32 -10.55 12.99
C LYS A 71 -17.64 -10.35 13.75
N ARG A 72 -18.00 -9.11 14.06
CA ARG A 72 -19.23 -8.74 14.80
C ARG A 72 -20.49 -9.17 14.06
N THR A 73 -20.55 -8.94 12.76
CA THR A 73 -21.71 -9.25 11.91
C THR A 73 -21.68 -10.66 11.32
N ARG A 74 -20.58 -11.41 11.56
CA ARG A 74 -20.34 -12.77 11.02
C ARG A 74 -20.43 -12.84 9.49
N VAL A 75 -20.15 -11.73 8.81
CA VAL A 75 -20.15 -11.64 7.34
C VAL A 75 -18.83 -12.18 6.81
N GLN A 76 -18.92 -13.05 5.79
CA GLN A 76 -17.74 -13.52 5.05
C GLN A 76 -17.48 -12.59 3.86
N PRO A 77 -16.33 -11.91 3.80
CA PRO A 77 -16.02 -11.06 2.67
C PRO A 77 -15.82 -11.92 1.41
N TYR A 78 -16.40 -11.49 0.29
CA TYR A 78 -16.14 -12.10 -1.01
C TYR A 78 -14.67 -11.89 -1.39
N ARG A 79 -14.00 -12.94 -1.85
CA ARG A 79 -12.59 -12.91 -2.25
C ARG A 79 -12.45 -13.31 -3.70
N LEU A 80 -11.65 -12.54 -4.44
CA LEU A 80 -11.28 -12.87 -5.81
C LEU A 80 -10.35 -14.09 -5.82
N ALA A 81 -10.60 -15.01 -6.75
CA ALA A 81 -9.73 -16.15 -6.96
C ALA A 81 -8.36 -15.67 -7.46
N GLY A 82 -7.27 -16.29 -6.97
CA GLY A 82 -5.91 -16.06 -7.48
C GLY A 82 -5.14 -14.88 -6.86
N GLN A 83 -5.61 -14.26 -5.78
CA GLN A 83 -4.83 -13.21 -5.09
C GLN A 83 -3.65 -13.77 -4.28
N ASP A 84 -2.46 -13.20 -4.51
CA ASP A 84 -1.25 -13.48 -3.75
C ASP A 84 -1.38 -13.01 -2.29
N GLY A 85 -0.98 -13.87 -1.34
CA GLY A 85 -1.00 -13.59 0.10
C GLY A 85 -2.18 -14.19 0.89
N ALA A 86 -3.13 -14.82 0.20
CA ALA A 86 -4.16 -15.62 0.86
C ALA A 86 -3.55 -16.94 1.37
N LYS A 87 -3.65 -17.22 2.68
CA LYS A 87 -3.48 -18.60 3.18
C LYS A 87 -4.48 -19.48 2.42
N LYS A 88 -3.97 -20.51 1.71
CA LYS A 88 -4.81 -21.53 1.06
C LYS A 88 -5.91 -21.93 2.06
N PRO A 89 -7.20 -21.84 1.70
CA PRO A 89 -8.24 -22.31 2.59
C PRO A 89 -7.95 -23.77 2.89
N ARG A 90 -7.88 -24.10 4.19
CA ARG A 90 -7.75 -25.49 4.64
C ARG A 90 -8.91 -26.23 3.99
N THR A 91 -8.60 -27.27 3.23
CA THR A 91 -9.60 -28.09 2.53
C THR A 91 -10.70 -28.46 3.51
N ALA A 92 -11.85 -27.81 3.38
CA ALA A 92 -13.03 -28.21 4.12
C ALA A 92 -13.39 -29.61 3.61
N LYS A 93 -13.62 -30.56 4.54
CA LYS A 93 -14.20 -31.86 4.21
C LYS A 93 -15.40 -31.63 3.30
N LYS A 94 -15.43 -32.35 2.18
CA LYS A 94 -16.48 -32.34 1.16
C LYS A 94 -17.84 -32.40 1.85
N ALA A 95 -18.50 -31.25 1.99
CA ALA A 95 -19.87 -31.19 2.45
C ALA A 95 -20.77 -31.79 1.37
N ALA A 96 -21.79 -32.52 1.79
CA ALA A 96 -22.80 -33.11 0.91
C ALA A 96 -23.42 -32.03 -0.01
N PRO A 97 -23.88 -32.39 -1.22
CA PRO A 97 -24.48 -31.44 -2.14
C PRO A 97 -25.64 -30.71 -1.44
N ALA A 98 -25.56 -29.38 -1.40
CA ALA A 98 -26.64 -28.55 -0.90
C ALA A 98 -27.87 -28.74 -1.79
N ALA A 99 -29.04 -28.93 -1.16
CA ALA A 99 -30.32 -28.93 -1.83
C ALA A 99 -30.50 -27.64 -2.66
N PRO A 100 -31.23 -27.69 -3.78
CA PRO A 100 -31.46 -26.52 -4.63
C PRO A 100 -32.03 -25.37 -3.79
N ALA A 101 -31.33 -24.23 -3.84
CA ALA A 101 -31.77 -23.02 -3.16
C ALA A 101 -33.18 -22.65 -3.65
N PRO A 102 -34.09 -22.24 -2.75
CA PRO A 102 -35.39 -21.72 -3.17
C PRO A 102 -35.17 -20.53 -4.14
N PRO A 103 -36.12 -20.28 -5.06
CA PRO A 103 -36.02 -19.18 -6.00
C PRO A 103 -35.73 -17.89 -5.25
N SER A 104 -34.73 -17.14 -5.73
CA SER A 104 -34.33 -15.84 -5.19
C SER A 104 -35.55 -14.93 -5.14
N GLU A 105 -36.14 -14.75 -3.96
CA GLU A 105 -36.96 -13.57 -3.69
C GLU A 105 -36.15 -12.35 -4.13
N ALA A 106 -36.80 -11.43 -4.85
CA ALA A 106 -36.19 -10.20 -5.34
C ALA A 106 -35.31 -9.62 -4.24
N ALA A 107 -34.00 -9.49 -4.52
CA ALA A 107 -33.01 -9.14 -3.52
C ALA A 107 -33.48 -7.89 -2.77
N ALA A 108 -34.02 -8.06 -1.56
CA ALA A 108 -34.56 -6.95 -0.79
C ALA A 108 -33.48 -5.89 -0.70
N ASP A 109 -33.82 -4.64 -1.02
CA ASP A 109 -32.88 -3.52 -1.07
C ASP A 109 -32.31 -3.24 0.34
N ARG A 110 -31.25 -3.98 0.68
CA ARG A 110 -30.50 -3.86 1.93
C ARG A 110 -29.39 -2.80 1.82
N LEU A 111 -29.07 -2.36 0.61
CA LEU A 111 -27.95 -1.46 0.34
C LEU A 111 -28.38 0.00 0.49
N SER A 112 -29.52 0.41 -0.07
CA SER A 112 -29.96 1.81 -0.01
C SER A 112 -30.19 2.27 1.43
N GLY A 113 -30.78 1.43 2.27
CA GLY A 113 -30.96 1.72 3.70
C GLY A 113 -29.63 1.82 4.47
N PHE A 114 -28.63 1.02 4.11
CA PHE A 114 -27.29 1.09 4.70
C PHE A 114 -26.54 2.35 4.28
N LEU A 115 -26.58 2.70 2.99
CA LEU A 115 -25.91 3.89 2.44
C LEU A 115 -26.56 5.20 2.89
N ARG A 116 -27.88 5.21 3.13
CA ARG A 116 -28.61 6.38 3.63
C ARG A 116 -28.50 6.57 5.15
N ARG A 117 -28.02 5.56 5.88
CA ARG A 117 -27.88 5.65 7.34
C ARG A 117 -26.67 6.55 7.67
N PRO A 118 -26.84 7.61 8.47
CA PRO A 118 -25.70 8.39 8.95
C PRO A 118 -24.72 7.47 9.67
N PRO A 119 -23.40 7.60 9.45
CA PRO A 119 -22.43 6.81 10.17
C PRO A 119 -22.60 7.08 11.67
N VAL A 120 -22.74 6.01 12.45
CA VAL A 120 -22.76 6.12 13.91
C VAL A 120 -21.36 6.57 14.32
N LEU A 121 -21.26 7.72 14.98
CA LEU A 121 -20.00 8.18 15.54
C LEU A 121 -19.65 7.27 16.72
N ASP A 122 -18.77 6.29 16.46
CA ASP A 122 -18.25 5.43 17.53
C ASP A 122 -17.50 6.27 18.55
N THR A 123 -17.77 5.99 19.82
CA THR A 123 -17.03 6.47 20.99
C THR A 123 -15.58 5.99 20.97
N LEU A 124 -14.76 6.44 21.92
CA LEU A 124 -13.41 5.95 22.11
C LEU A 124 -13.40 4.40 22.17
N ASP A 125 -12.61 3.76 21.31
CA ASP A 125 -12.31 2.32 21.41
C ASP A 125 -11.03 2.17 22.25
N GLU A 126 -11.22 2.09 23.57
CA GLU A 126 -10.11 2.02 24.53
C GLU A 126 -9.22 0.79 24.28
N ALA A 127 -9.81 -0.34 23.90
CA ALA A 127 -9.07 -1.58 23.66
C ALA A 127 -8.12 -1.44 22.45
N GLU A 128 -8.55 -0.75 21.40
CA GLU A 128 -7.71 -0.43 20.24
C GLU A 128 -6.55 0.48 20.62
N LEU A 129 -6.83 1.57 21.33
CA LEU A 129 -5.81 2.53 21.75
C LEU A 129 -4.79 1.91 22.71
N LEU A 130 -5.23 1.04 23.64
CA LEU A 130 -4.36 0.25 24.49
C LEU A 130 -3.48 -0.71 23.67
N GLY A 131 -4.06 -1.37 22.67
CA GLY A 131 -3.34 -2.24 21.75
C GLY A 131 -2.21 -1.50 21.04
N TRP A 132 -2.50 -0.34 20.44
CA TRP A 132 -1.51 0.51 19.79
C TRP A 132 -0.42 0.98 20.74
N SER A 133 -0.79 1.39 21.96
CA SER A 133 0.14 1.88 22.99
C SER A 133 1.14 0.80 23.40
N VAL A 134 0.70 -0.45 23.52
CA VAL A 134 1.60 -1.59 23.80
C VAL A 134 2.47 -1.91 22.59
N ASP A 135 1.91 -1.89 21.38
CA ASP A 135 2.63 -2.27 20.16
C ASP A 135 3.71 -1.25 19.77
N ILE A 136 3.48 0.05 19.98
CA ILE A 136 4.51 1.08 19.74
C ILE A 136 5.68 0.93 20.72
N VAL A 137 5.43 0.67 22.01
CA VAL A 137 6.50 0.43 22.99
C VAL A 137 7.30 -0.83 22.64
N ARG A 138 6.63 -1.91 22.20
CA ARG A 138 7.31 -3.11 21.71
C ARG A 138 8.17 -2.82 20.48
N ALA A 139 7.67 -2.00 19.55
CA ALA A 139 8.43 -1.58 18.38
C ALA A 139 9.65 -0.73 18.76
N ALA A 140 9.47 0.25 19.65
CA ALA A 140 10.52 1.12 20.15
C ALA A 140 11.64 0.31 20.84
N ARG A 141 11.31 -0.65 21.71
CA ARG A 141 12.31 -1.55 22.34
C ARG A 141 13.13 -2.33 21.31
N ARG A 142 12.48 -2.89 20.29
CA ARG A 142 13.18 -3.60 19.20
C ARG A 142 14.11 -2.67 18.40
N SER A 143 13.80 -1.38 18.37
CA SER A 143 14.60 -0.33 17.73
C SER A 143 15.64 0.29 18.67
N GLY A 144 15.81 -0.22 19.89
CA GLY A 144 16.86 0.20 20.83
C GLY A 144 16.48 1.35 21.76
N TYR A 145 15.24 1.82 21.73
CA TYR A 145 14.76 2.83 22.69
C TYR A 145 14.58 2.22 24.09
N ALA A 146 14.91 3.00 25.11
CA ALA A 146 14.66 2.67 26.52
C ALA A 146 13.18 2.87 26.91
N ALA A 147 12.29 2.17 26.20
CA ALA A 147 10.85 2.26 26.40
C ALA A 147 10.37 1.22 27.44
N SER A 148 9.42 1.61 28.27
CA SER A 148 8.88 0.88 29.42
C SER A 148 7.36 0.78 29.34
N THR A 149 6.72 0.05 30.26
CA THR A 149 5.25 0.01 30.33
C THR A 149 4.67 1.37 30.74
N ALA A 150 5.43 2.17 31.50
CA ALA A 150 5.01 3.53 31.86
C ALA A 150 4.84 4.41 30.62
N ASP A 151 5.69 4.22 29.60
CA ASP A 151 5.56 4.97 28.34
C ASP A 151 4.29 4.56 27.56
N ALA A 152 3.84 3.30 27.66
CA ALA A 152 2.57 2.89 27.04
C ALA A 152 1.37 3.58 27.71
N ILE A 153 1.38 3.69 29.04
CA ILE A 153 0.34 4.40 29.80
C ILE A 153 0.36 5.89 29.44
N ALA A 154 1.55 6.49 29.42
CA ALA A 154 1.73 7.89 29.07
C ALA A 154 1.24 8.19 27.65
N VAL A 155 1.54 7.32 26.67
CA VAL A 155 1.05 7.46 25.29
C VAL A 155 -0.47 7.38 25.23
N PHE A 156 -1.08 6.43 25.93
CA PHE A 156 -2.54 6.28 25.98
C PHE A 156 -3.22 7.54 26.52
N GLU A 157 -2.82 8.00 27.70
CA GLU A 157 -3.40 9.17 28.37
C GLU A 157 -3.14 10.45 27.58
N THR A 158 -1.92 10.63 27.06
CA THR A 158 -1.55 11.81 26.27
C THR A 158 -2.31 11.85 24.95
N SER A 159 -2.59 10.70 24.33
CA SER A 159 -3.42 10.64 23.12
C SER A 159 -4.83 11.18 23.38
N ILE A 160 -5.44 10.80 24.50
CA ILE A 160 -6.76 11.26 24.92
C ILE A 160 -6.73 12.75 25.25
N LEU A 161 -5.72 13.20 25.99
CA LEU A 161 -5.53 14.61 26.34
C LEU A 161 -5.40 15.48 25.08
N LEU A 162 -4.55 15.09 24.13
CA LEU A 162 -4.33 15.82 22.88
C LEU A 162 -5.60 15.89 22.02
N ALA A 163 -6.40 14.82 22.00
CA ALA A 163 -7.69 14.83 21.34
C ALA A 163 -8.65 15.83 21.99
N GLY A 164 -8.73 15.82 23.33
CA GLY A 164 -9.57 16.75 24.10
C GLY A 164 -9.16 18.21 23.93
N MET A 165 -7.85 18.50 23.93
CA MET A 165 -7.33 19.85 23.65
C MET A 165 -7.70 20.37 22.26
N ARG A 166 -8.03 19.48 21.33
CA ARG A 166 -8.40 19.79 19.95
C ARG A 166 -9.92 19.65 19.71
N ASP A 167 -10.69 19.63 20.79
CA ASP A 167 -12.16 19.50 20.82
C ASP A 167 -12.67 18.27 20.07
N ARG A 168 -11.93 17.16 20.18
CA ARG A 168 -12.30 15.86 19.59
C ARG A 168 -12.70 14.87 20.66
N ALA A 169 -13.80 14.16 20.41
CA ALA A 169 -14.29 13.08 21.28
C ALA A 169 -13.40 11.83 21.29
N LYS A 170 -12.46 11.70 20.34
CA LYS A 170 -11.51 10.56 20.30
C LYS A 170 -10.18 10.93 19.63
N PRO A 171 -9.09 10.24 20.01
CA PRO A 171 -7.80 10.39 19.35
C PRO A 171 -7.84 9.95 17.89
N THR A 172 -7.20 10.74 17.05
CA THR A 172 -6.84 10.42 15.67
C THR A 172 -5.44 9.80 15.63
N PRO A 173 -5.01 9.17 14.52
CA PRO A 173 -3.63 8.75 14.35
C PRO A 173 -2.59 9.84 14.61
N TYR A 174 -2.93 11.09 14.32
CA TYR A 174 -2.05 12.23 14.58
C TYR A 174 -1.89 12.49 16.08
N ASP A 175 -2.98 12.44 16.84
CA ASP A 175 -2.93 12.54 18.31
C ASP A 175 -2.06 11.44 18.91
N PHE A 176 -2.22 10.21 18.40
CA PHE A 176 -1.43 9.07 18.84
C PHE A 176 0.06 9.19 18.45
N GLN A 177 0.36 9.65 17.24
CA GLN A 177 1.75 9.86 16.79
C GLN A 177 2.44 10.94 17.62
N ASP A 178 1.77 12.07 17.85
CA ASP A 178 2.29 13.16 18.68
C ASP A 178 2.58 12.64 20.11
N ALA A 179 1.60 11.95 20.72
CA ALA A 179 1.77 11.33 22.04
C ALA A 179 2.94 10.35 22.08
N ALA A 180 3.08 9.48 21.08
CA ALA A 180 4.17 8.52 20.99
C ALA A 180 5.55 9.19 20.90
N ILE A 181 5.69 10.22 20.06
CA ILE A 181 6.93 10.99 19.94
C ILE A 181 7.24 11.65 21.28
N THR A 182 6.28 12.35 21.88
CA THR A 182 6.48 13.06 23.15
C THR A 182 6.86 12.12 24.30
N CYS A 183 6.23 10.96 24.41
CA CYS A 183 6.46 10.07 25.55
C CYS A 183 7.69 9.16 25.39
N ILE A 184 8.03 8.74 24.16
CA ILE A 184 9.06 7.72 23.92
C ILE A 184 10.38 8.34 23.41
N GLU A 185 10.32 9.36 22.55
CA GLU A 185 11.49 9.92 21.87
C GLU A 185 12.19 10.97 22.75
N LYS A 186 12.95 10.49 23.75
CA LYS A 186 13.78 11.35 24.62
C LYS A 186 15.10 11.73 23.94
N ASP A 187 15.73 10.75 23.30
CA ASP A 187 16.95 10.88 22.51
C ASP A 187 16.82 10.04 21.22
N SER A 188 17.44 10.49 20.13
CA SER A 188 17.49 9.71 18.89
C SER A 188 18.48 8.56 19.03
N VAL A 189 18.09 7.34 18.62
CA VAL A 189 19.00 6.18 18.58
C VAL A 189 19.74 6.15 17.23
N PRO A 190 21.08 6.31 17.20
CA PRO A 190 21.82 6.37 15.94
C PRO A 190 21.65 5.11 15.08
N GLY A 191 21.40 5.29 13.78
CA GLY A 191 21.24 4.19 12.82
C GLY A 191 19.95 3.39 12.97
N ARG A 192 19.00 3.86 13.78
CA ARG A 192 17.67 3.24 13.96
C ARG A 192 16.57 4.16 13.45
N ARG A 193 15.37 3.60 13.30
CA ARG A 193 14.17 4.35 12.88
C ARG A 193 13.67 5.17 14.07
N ASP A 194 13.26 6.41 13.82
CA ASP A 194 12.64 7.28 14.81
C ASP A 194 11.23 6.80 15.21
N VAL A 195 10.69 7.32 16.31
CA VAL A 195 9.37 6.89 16.82
C VAL A 195 8.27 7.26 15.82
N ARG A 196 8.39 8.43 15.17
CA ARG A 196 7.49 8.84 14.09
C ARG A 196 7.36 7.75 13.03
N ARG A 197 8.49 7.25 12.52
CA ARG A 197 8.52 6.22 11.49
C ARG A 197 7.99 4.89 12.00
N LEU A 198 8.22 4.53 13.26
CA LEU A 198 7.65 3.33 13.86
C LEU A 198 6.12 3.40 13.90
N VAL A 199 5.55 4.54 14.29
CA VAL A 199 4.09 4.77 14.28
C VAL A 199 3.55 4.71 12.85
N GLU A 200 4.21 5.35 11.88
CA GLU A 200 3.79 5.29 10.47
C GLU A 200 3.78 3.86 9.93
N ILE A 201 4.73 3.02 10.31
CA ILE A 201 4.78 1.63 9.87
C ILE A 201 3.68 0.81 10.56
N MET A 202 3.48 1.03 11.85
CA MET A 202 2.44 0.36 12.62
C MET A 202 1.04 0.70 12.08
N MET A 203 0.81 1.98 11.81
CA MET A 203 -0.48 2.52 11.41
C MET A 203 -0.67 2.50 9.89
N GLY A 204 0.36 2.60 9.05
CA GLY A 204 0.21 2.62 7.58
C GLY A 204 0.61 1.31 6.90
N GLY A 205 1.36 0.47 7.59
CA GLY A 205 2.13 -0.63 7.01
C GLY A 205 3.35 -0.12 6.24
N ASP A 206 4.43 -0.90 6.24
CA ASP A 206 5.64 -0.62 5.46
C ASP A 206 5.70 -1.38 4.12
N ARG A 207 4.64 -2.13 3.81
CA ARG A 207 4.58 -2.96 2.61
C ARG A 207 4.34 -2.10 1.38
N ILE A 208 5.42 -1.82 0.66
CA ILE A 208 5.35 -1.47 -0.76
C ILE A 208 4.85 -2.72 -1.49
N GLY A 209 3.62 -2.70 -1.99
CA GLY A 209 3.13 -3.77 -2.85
C GLY A 209 3.67 -3.64 -4.26
N ARG A 210 3.28 -4.61 -5.08
CA ARG A 210 3.85 -4.83 -6.40
C ARG A 210 2.86 -4.35 -7.45
N VAL A 211 3.37 -3.55 -8.38
CA VAL A 211 2.65 -3.20 -9.59
C VAL A 211 2.99 -4.27 -10.62
N GLY A 212 1.97 -4.93 -11.18
CA GLY A 212 2.15 -5.85 -12.30
C GLY A 212 2.66 -5.11 -13.54
N TYR A 213 3.33 -5.82 -14.45
CA TYR A 213 3.96 -5.22 -15.62
C TYR A 213 2.98 -4.34 -16.43
N ASP A 214 1.76 -4.82 -16.68
CA ASP A 214 0.74 -4.09 -17.46
C ASP A 214 0.30 -2.78 -16.81
N ALA A 215 0.47 -2.67 -15.50
CA ALA A 215 0.10 -1.51 -14.68
C ALA A 215 1.25 -0.50 -14.49
N LEU A 216 2.46 -0.79 -14.99
CA LEU A 216 3.60 0.12 -14.91
C LEU A 216 3.42 1.34 -15.83
N PRO A 217 3.93 2.53 -15.45
CA PRO A 217 4.01 3.68 -16.35
C PRO A 217 4.77 3.35 -17.65
N PRO A 218 4.47 4.02 -18.78
CA PRO A 218 5.12 3.74 -20.06
C PRO A 218 6.64 3.75 -20.01
N LEU A 219 7.24 4.70 -19.27
CA LEU A 219 8.69 4.79 -19.11
C LEU A 219 9.27 3.61 -18.32
N ALA A 220 8.61 3.20 -17.24
CA ALA A 220 9.03 2.05 -16.45
C ALA A 220 8.92 0.74 -17.25
N ARG A 221 7.90 0.62 -18.13
CA ARG A 221 7.80 -0.51 -19.07
C ARG A 221 8.92 -0.51 -20.10
N ASP A 222 9.18 0.62 -20.73
CA ASP A 222 10.26 0.77 -21.73
C ASP A 222 11.62 0.35 -21.15
N VAL A 223 11.91 0.69 -19.89
CA VAL A 223 13.11 0.21 -19.19
C VAL A 223 13.14 -1.32 -19.08
N HIS A 224 12.04 -1.95 -18.68
CA HIS A 224 11.97 -3.41 -18.60
C HIS A 224 12.09 -4.08 -19.98
N ASP A 225 11.49 -3.50 -21.01
CA ASP A 225 11.50 -4.04 -22.38
C ASP A 225 12.89 -3.95 -22.99
N ARG A 226 13.58 -2.83 -22.83
CA ARG A 226 14.95 -2.66 -23.33
C ARG A 226 15.96 -3.53 -22.61
N LEU A 227 15.72 -3.87 -21.35
CA LEU A 227 16.59 -4.77 -20.57
C LEU A 227 16.18 -6.25 -20.69
N ALA A 228 15.10 -6.57 -21.39
CA ALA A 228 14.65 -7.95 -21.62
C ALA A 228 15.72 -8.88 -22.21
N PRO A 229 16.63 -8.44 -23.12
CA PRO A 229 17.71 -9.28 -23.66
C PRO A 229 18.71 -9.78 -22.61
N LEU A 230 18.74 -9.20 -21.41
CA LEU A 230 19.58 -9.69 -20.30
C LEU A 230 19.00 -10.96 -19.65
N GLU A 231 17.75 -11.32 -19.93
CA GLU A 231 17.06 -12.51 -19.39
C GLU A 231 17.04 -12.58 -17.85
N LEU A 232 17.14 -11.42 -17.19
CA LEU A 232 17.12 -11.30 -15.73
C LEU A 232 15.71 -11.07 -15.19
N LYS A 233 15.43 -11.62 -14.01
CA LYS A 233 14.15 -11.40 -13.29
C LYS A 233 14.16 -10.07 -12.54
N LEU A 234 14.20 -8.97 -13.27
CA LEU A 234 14.39 -7.61 -12.75
C LEU A 234 13.25 -7.14 -11.82
N GLN A 235 12.07 -7.75 -11.87
CA GLN A 235 10.95 -7.45 -10.97
C GLN A 235 11.10 -8.10 -9.59
N GLN A 236 12.03 -9.06 -9.41
CA GLN A 236 12.27 -9.70 -8.12
C GLN A 236 13.11 -8.80 -7.21
N ARG A 237 12.84 -8.85 -5.90
CA ARG A 237 13.66 -8.15 -4.90
C ARG A 237 15.03 -8.81 -4.78
N GLY A 238 16.06 -8.01 -4.56
CA GLY A 238 17.45 -8.45 -4.44
C GLY A 238 18.33 -7.92 -5.56
N VAL A 239 19.62 -8.23 -5.49
CA VAL A 239 20.61 -7.86 -6.49
C VAL A 239 20.71 -8.97 -7.54
N GLN A 240 20.56 -8.62 -8.81
CA GLN A 240 20.75 -9.49 -9.97
C GLN A 240 22.02 -9.05 -10.70
N ARG A 241 22.88 -9.99 -11.06
CA ARG A 241 24.13 -9.69 -11.77
C ARG A 241 23.93 -9.84 -13.26
N ALA A 242 24.32 -8.83 -14.02
CA ALA A 242 24.35 -8.85 -15.47
C ALA A 242 25.79 -8.79 -15.98
N LEU A 243 26.11 -9.60 -16.97
CA LEU A 243 27.35 -9.51 -17.75
C LEU A 243 26.97 -9.15 -19.17
N LEU A 244 27.49 -8.03 -19.67
CA LEU A 244 27.26 -7.56 -21.02
C LEU A 244 28.55 -7.74 -21.81
N ASP A 245 28.53 -8.64 -22.79
CA ASP A 245 29.59 -8.79 -23.78
C ASP A 245 29.11 -8.24 -25.11
N MET A 246 29.52 -7.01 -25.42
CA MET A 246 29.07 -6.30 -26.63
C MET A 246 29.80 -6.76 -27.89
N ASN A 247 30.91 -7.51 -27.77
CA ASN A 247 31.57 -8.15 -28.90
C ASN A 247 30.81 -9.41 -29.34
N ALA A 248 30.43 -10.24 -28.37
CA ALA A 248 29.68 -11.47 -28.66
C ALA A 248 28.21 -11.20 -29.00
N ARG A 249 27.60 -10.17 -28.38
CA ARG A 249 26.19 -9.80 -28.56
C ARG A 249 26.03 -8.28 -28.70
N PRO A 250 26.17 -7.74 -29.92
CA PRO A 250 26.08 -6.29 -30.18
C PRO A 250 24.76 -5.65 -29.73
N GLU A 251 23.67 -6.42 -29.70
CA GLU A 251 22.34 -6.01 -29.23
C GLU A 251 22.33 -5.56 -27.75
N LEU A 252 23.29 -6.04 -26.94
CA LEU A 252 23.44 -5.61 -25.54
C LEU A 252 23.94 -4.16 -25.40
N GLY A 253 24.39 -3.54 -26.50
CA GLY A 253 24.75 -2.12 -26.50
C GLY A 253 23.60 -1.21 -26.07
N ALA A 254 22.37 -1.52 -26.47
CA ALA A 254 21.18 -0.77 -26.05
C ALA A 254 20.87 -0.97 -24.56
N CYS A 255 21.14 -2.17 -24.01
CA CYS A 255 21.04 -2.42 -22.58
C CYS A 255 22.05 -1.58 -21.80
N SER A 256 23.31 -1.50 -22.26
CA SER A 256 24.35 -0.67 -21.64
C SER A 256 23.93 0.80 -21.58
N ASP A 257 23.38 1.35 -22.67
CA ASP A 257 22.86 2.73 -22.71
C ASP A 257 21.84 3.01 -21.62
N VAL A 258 20.86 2.10 -21.45
CA VAL A 258 19.84 2.22 -20.40
C VAL A 258 20.45 2.10 -19.02
N LEU A 259 21.35 1.14 -18.77
CA LEU A 259 21.99 0.96 -17.46
C LEU A 259 22.80 2.18 -17.03
N TRP A 260 23.52 2.82 -17.96
CA TRP A 260 24.25 4.05 -17.68
C TRP A 260 23.34 5.26 -17.42
N MET A 261 22.17 5.33 -18.06
CA MET A 261 21.15 6.33 -17.73
C MET A 261 20.55 6.08 -16.34
N LEU A 262 20.14 4.83 -16.05
CA LEU A 262 19.58 4.45 -14.76
C LEU A 262 20.55 4.70 -13.61
N ARG A 263 21.85 4.48 -13.80
CA ARG A 263 22.88 4.81 -12.80
C ARG A 263 22.84 6.29 -12.37
N ARG A 264 22.45 7.20 -13.27
CA ARG A 264 22.38 8.65 -13.00
C ARG A 264 21.03 9.06 -12.41
N LEU A 265 19.95 8.41 -12.83
CA LEU A 265 18.57 8.80 -12.48
C LEU A 265 18.04 8.08 -11.24
N MET A 266 18.54 6.89 -10.93
CA MET A 266 18.05 6.06 -9.84
C MET A 266 18.88 6.23 -8.56
N PRO A 267 18.32 5.90 -7.38
CA PRO A 267 19.05 5.86 -6.12
C PRO A 267 20.31 4.99 -6.19
N HIS A 268 21.33 5.36 -5.40
CA HIS A 268 22.56 4.59 -5.31
C HIS A 268 22.28 3.11 -4.99
N GLY A 269 22.86 2.22 -5.81
CA GLY A 269 22.69 0.76 -5.68
C GLY A 269 21.60 0.15 -6.58
N ALA A 270 20.76 0.95 -7.24
CA ALA A 270 19.75 0.43 -8.16
C ALA A 270 20.35 -0.15 -9.46
N ALA A 271 21.33 0.55 -10.04
CA ALA A 271 22.13 0.09 -11.17
C ALA A 271 23.60 0.46 -10.91
N ARG A 272 24.38 -0.52 -10.45
CA ARG A 272 25.77 -0.32 -10.04
C ARG A 272 26.71 -1.04 -11.02
N PRO A 273 27.62 -0.33 -11.71
CA PRO A 273 28.67 -0.98 -12.47
C PRO A 273 29.71 -1.58 -11.52
N ILE A 274 30.10 -2.81 -11.78
CA ILE A 274 31.22 -3.52 -11.15
C ILE A 274 32.46 -3.40 -12.06
N MET A 275 32.28 -3.60 -13.36
CA MET A 275 33.31 -3.48 -14.39
C MET A 275 32.76 -2.72 -15.59
N GLY A 276 33.62 -1.91 -16.21
CA GLY A 276 33.27 -1.08 -17.36
C GLY A 276 33.18 0.39 -16.98
N GLU A 277 33.66 1.24 -17.88
CA GLU A 277 33.60 2.70 -17.77
C GLU A 277 32.93 3.28 -19.01
N ARG A 278 32.26 4.43 -18.82
CA ARG A 278 31.67 5.19 -19.92
C ARG A 278 32.11 6.65 -19.82
N LYS A 279 33.24 6.93 -20.46
CA LYS A 279 33.73 8.29 -20.71
C LYS A 279 33.22 8.79 -22.05
N LEU A 280 33.31 10.10 -22.27
CA LEU A 280 32.91 10.71 -23.53
C LEU A 280 33.79 10.16 -24.67
N GLY A 281 33.20 9.42 -25.62
CA GLY A 281 33.90 8.81 -26.75
C GLY A 281 34.45 7.39 -26.50
N GLU A 282 34.43 6.89 -25.26
CA GLU A 282 34.85 5.53 -24.92
C GLU A 282 33.63 4.60 -24.79
N ARG A 283 33.69 3.43 -25.44
CA ARG A 283 32.70 2.36 -25.30
C ARG A 283 33.40 1.13 -24.75
N SER A 284 33.02 0.70 -23.55
CA SER A 284 33.54 -0.55 -22.98
C SER A 284 33.15 -1.72 -23.88
N ILE A 285 34.04 -2.69 -24.04
CA ILE A 285 33.79 -3.92 -24.82
C ILE A 285 32.95 -4.91 -24.00
N GLN A 286 33.22 -4.96 -22.70
CA GLN A 286 32.53 -5.81 -21.74
C GLN A 286 32.22 -5.00 -20.47
N GLU A 287 31.05 -5.24 -19.91
CA GLU A 287 30.60 -4.59 -18.67
C GLU A 287 29.99 -5.61 -17.71
N SER A 288 30.11 -5.37 -16.41
CA SER A 288 29.39 -6.15 -15.40
C SER A 288 28.66 -5.23 -14.42
N TRP A 289 27.45 -5.63 -14.05
CA TRP A 289 26.50 -4.79 -13.32
C TRP A 289 25.80 -5.56 -12.20
N ASP A 290 25.60 -4.88 -11.07
CA ASP A 290 24.68 -5.27 -10.02
C ASP A 290 23.38 -4.45 -10.18
N LEU A 291 22.25 -5.12 -10.37
CA LEU A 291 20.94 -4.51 -10.62
C LEU A 291 19.95 -4.85 -9.50
N ALA A 292 19.37 -3.84 -8.87
CA ALA A 292 18.40 -3.99 -7.77
C ALA A 292 17.05 -3.31 -8.09
N LEU A 293 16.61 -3.37 -9.35
CA LEU A 293 15.41 -2.67 -9.81
C LEU A 293 14.13 -3.09 -9.08
N GLY A 294 13.96 -4.38 -8.74
CA GLY A 294 12.80 -4.83 -7.95
C GLY A 294 12.78 -4.32 -6.51
N THR A 295 13.95 -3.99 -5.93
CA THR A 295 14.03 -3.32 -4.62
C THR A 295 13.70 -1.83 -4.74
N HIS A 296 14.12 -1.20 -5.83
CA HIS A 296 13.92 0.23 -6.11
C HIS A 296 12.75 0.49 -7.09
N GLN A 297 11.77 -0.41 -7.17
CA GLN A 297 10.67 -0.34 -8.14
C GLN A 297 9.88 0.98 -8.03
N ARG A 298 9.70 1.49 -6.79
CA ARG A 298 9.08 2.79 -6.54
C ARG A 298 9.82 3.92 -7.26
N ALA A 299 11.14 4.00 -7.09
CA ALA A 299 11.94 5.05 -7.69
C ALA A 299 11.89 5.00 -9.23
N LEU A 300 11.82 3.78 -9.81
CA LEU A 300 11.68 3.61 -11.25
C LEU A 300 10.31 4.09 -11.74
N ILE A 301 9.24 3.82 -10.98
CA ILE A 301 7.88 4.27 -11.29
C ILE A 301 7.79 5.80 -11.19
N GLU A 302 8.41 6.41 -10.17
CA GLU A 302 8.40 7.87 -9.95
C GLU A 302 9.22 8.67 -10.98
N LEU A 303 9.99 8.01 -11.86
CA LEU A 303 10.68 8.69 -12.98
C LEU A 303 9.74 9.11 -14.12
N GLY A 304 8.55 8.49 -14.23
CA GLY A 304 7.58 8.76 -15.31
C GLY A 304 6.25 9.25 -14.76
#